data_AF-A0A1F8EGG5-F1
#
_entry.id   AF-A0A1F8EGG5-F1
#
_cell.length_a   1.000
_cell.length_b   1.000
_cell.length_c   1.000
_cell.angle_alpha   90.00
_cell.angle_beta   90.00
_cell.angle_gamma   90.00
#
_symmetry.space_group_name_H-M   'P 1'
#
loop_
_entity.id
_entity.type
_entity.pdbx_description
1 polymer ?
#
loop_
_entity_poly.entity_id
_entity_poly.type
_entity_poly.pdbx_seq_one_letter_code
_entity_poly.pdbx_strand_id
1 'polypeptide(L)'
;MAKTVKLYDLRERNYPHNRGDKFRSLQIFECWVCGALSNQVIMGGYLGYGVRVVCPNSSECWHHELEEKLKWLEKLYPKSYKQKFQKEITVMKRQHKAKIKNDIEGKPNMSLKRPMTNTFSWNTRNKPCSHRNF
;
A
#
# COMPACT_ATOMS: atom_id res chain seq x y z
N MET A 1 13.67 18.14 -21.47
CA MET A 1 14.61 17.81 -20.38
C MET A 1 13.89 16.90 -19.39
N ALA A 2 14.44 15.72 -19.07
CA ALA A 2 13.81 14.84 -18.09
C ALA A 2 13.86 15.51 -16.72
N LYS A 3 12.71 15.62 -16.04
CA LYS A 3 12.62 16.19 -14.69
C LYS A 3 13.42 15.31 -13.73
N THR A 4 14.55 15.80 -13.23
CA THR A 4 15.33 15.10 -12.19
C THR A 4 14.51 15.10 -10.90
N VAL A 5 14.05 13.92 -10.48
CA VAL A 5 13.31 13.75 -9.23
C VAL A 5 14.32 13.58 -8.10
N LYS A 6 14.25 14.45 -7.09
CA LYS A 6 15.07 14.34 -5.87
C LYS A 6 14.54 13.20 -5.01
N LEU A 7 15.41 12.23 -4.71
CA LEU A 7 15.12 11.12 -3.81
C LEU A 7 15.80 11.35 -2.47
N TYR A 8 15.06 11.15 -1.39
CA TYR A 8 15.55 11.31 -0.02
C TYR A 8 15.79 9.97 0.64
N ASP A 9 16.93 9.80 1.31
CA ASP A 9 17.20 8.60 2.10
C ASP A 9 16.55 8.73 3.48
N LEU A 10 15.56 7.88 3.77
CA LEU A 10 14.87 7.88 5.06
C LEU A 10 15.73 7.37 6.23
N ARG A 11 16.95 6.87 5.97
CA ARG A 11 17.95 6.54 7.00
C ARG A 11 18.71 7.78 7.47
N GLU A 12 18.69 8.83 6.67
CA GLU A 12 19.25 10.14 6.97
C GLU A 12 18.15 11.07 7.50
N ARG A 13 18.50 12.14 8.21
CA ARG A 13 17.52 13.13 8.73
C ARG A 13 17.31 14.33 7.80
N ASN A 14 17.69 14.22 6.53
CA ASN A 14 17.75 15.34 5.58
C ASN A 14 16.55 15.42 4.62
N TYR A 15 15.38 14.95 5.05
CA TYR A 15 14.15 14.96 4.27
C TYR A 15 13.15 16.01 4.76
N PRO A 16 12.18 16.43 3.91
CA PRO A 16 11.12 17.34 4.32
C PRO A 16 10.38 16.79 5.54
N HIS A 17 10.25 17.59 6.60
CA HIS A 17 9.73 17.14 7.88
C HIS A 17 8.45 17.88 8.29
N ASN A 18 7.95 18.79 7.46
CA ASN A 18 6.70 19.48 7.77
C ASN A 18 5.53 18.53 7.55
N ARG A 19 4.55 18.62 8.43
CA ARG A 19 3.32 17.82 8.34
C ARG A 19 2.66 18.05 6.98
N GLY A 20 2.33 16.96 6.30
CA GLY A 20 1.68 17.00 4.99
C GLY A 20 2.64 17.10 3.81
N ASP A 21 3.94 17.28 4.05
CA ASP A 21 4.94 17.22 2.98
C ASP A 21 4.87 15.89 2.26
N LYS A 22 4.94 15.96 0.93
CA LYS A 22 5.02 14.79 0.06
C LYS A 22 6.35 14.82 -0.67
N PHE A 23 7.09 13.71 -0.62
CA PHE A 23 8.38 13.60 -1.28
C PHE A 23 8.65 12.18 -1.76
N ARG A 24 9.70 12.00 -2.56
CA ARG A 24 10.12 10.71 -3.08
C ARG A 24 11.29 10.17 -2.27
N SER A 25 11.22 8.93 -1.83
CA SER A 25 12.28 8.27 -1.06
C SER A 25 13.24 7.48 -1.96
N LEU A 26 14.46 7.26 -1.47
CA LEU A 26 15.39 6.30 -2.02
C LEU A 26 14.92 4.85 -1.77
N GLN A 27 14.30 4.59 -0.62
CA GLN A 27 13.65 3.32 -0.33
C GLN A 27 12.42 3.12 -1.21
N ILE A 28 12.08 1.85 -1.46
CA ILE A 28 10.84 1.47 -2.11
C ILE A 28 9.95 0.71 -1.13
N PHE A 29 8.64 0.94 -1.23
CA PHE A 29 7.66 0.37 -0.34
C PHE A 29 6.73 -0.56 -1.09
N GLU A 30 6.48 -1.73 -0.53
CA GLU A 30 5.63 -2.76 -1.11
C GLU A 30 4.35 -2.93 -0.29
N CYS A 31 3.21 -2.92 -0.97
CA CYS A 31 1.92 -3.21 -0.36
C CYS A 31 1.80 -4.71 -0.09
N TRP A 32 1.64 -5.12 1.16
CA TRP A 32 1.49 -6.54 1.51
C TRP A 32 0.16 -7.16 1.00
N VAL A 33 -0.83 -6.33 0.67
CA VAL A 33 -2.13 -6.78 0.12
C VAL A 33 -2.01 -7.11 -1.36
N CYS A 34 -1.62 -6.13 -2.18
CA CYS A 34 -1.66 -6.24 -3.64
C CYS A 34 -0.28 -6.32 -4.31
N GLY A 35 0.83 -6.14 -3.59
CA GLY A 35 2.19 -6.13 -4.16
C GLY A 35 2.55 -4.85 -4.92
N ALA A 36 1.69 -3.82 -4.87
CA ALA A 36 2.00 -2.52 -5.46
C ALA A 36 3.26 -1.93 -4.83
N LEU A 37 4.04 -1.24 -5.66
CA LEU A 37 5.26 -0.57 -5.25
C LEU A 37 5.07 0.95 -5.28
N SER A 38 5.60 1.66 -4.29
CA SER A 38 5.68 3.12 -4.29
C SER A 38 6.93 3.60 -3.58
N ASN A 39 7.48 4.74 -4.00
CA ASN A 39 8.46 5.50 -3.24
C ASN A 39 7.93 6.89 -2.83
N GLN A 40 6.61 7.10 -2.85
CA GLN A 40 6.01 8.31 -2.32
C GLN A 40 5.87 8.22 -0.80
N VAL A 41 6.41 9.21 -0.12
CA VAL A 41 6.27 9.40 1.31
C VAL A 41 5.40 10.61 1.56
N ILE A 42 4.54 10.49 2.56
CA ILE A 42 3.77 11.59 3.15
C ILE A 42 4.22 11.73 4.60
N MET A 43 4.67 12.92 4.99
CA MET A 43 4.92 13.19 6.41
C MET A 43 3.60 13.20 7.16
N GLY A 44 3.48 12.27 8.11
CA GLY A 44 2.28 12.08 8.92
C GLY A 44 1.86 13.33 9.69
N GLY A 45 0.55 13.43 9.93
CA GLY A 45 -0.01 14.30 10.97
C GLY A 45 -0.10 13.60 12.34
N TYR A 46 -0.45 14.37 13.38
CA TYR A 46 -0.37 14.06 14.81
C TYR A 46 1.07 13.81 15.30
N LEU A 47 1.46 14.48 16.40
CA LEU A 47 2.79 14.37 17.00
C LEU A 47 3.14 12.89 17.26
N GLY A 48 4.31 12.45 16.77
CA GLY A 48 4.82 11.08 16.94
C GLY A 48 4.52 10.10 15.80
N TYR A 49 3.62 10.43 14.87
CA TYR A 49 3.39 9.59 13.69
C TYR A 49 4.37 9.99 12.59
N GLY A 50 5.39 9.16 12.35
CA GLY A 50 6.44 9.40 11.37
C GLY A 50 5.99 9.35 9.90
N VAL A 51 6.92 8.92 9.04
CA VAL A 51 6.72 8.74 7.60
C VAL A 51 5.56 7.78 7.32
N ARG A 52 4.60 8.21 6.50
CA ARG A 52 3.49 7.40 6.01
C ARG A 52 3.65 7.10 4.52
N VAL A 53 3.36 5.87 4.14
CA VAL A 53 3.35 5.42 2.75
C VAL A 53 2.01 4.77 2.46
N VAL A 54 1.26 5.38 1.54
CA VAL A 54 -0.09 4.96 1.19
C VAL A 54 -0.05 4.13 -0.08
N CYS A 55 -0.71 2.97 -0.07
CA CYS A 55 -0.85 2.16 -1.27
C CYS A 55 -1.63 2.95 -2.34
N PRO A 56 -1.14 3.02 -3.60
CA PRO A 56 -1.83 3.74 -4.67
C PRO A 56 -3.17 3.10 -5.05
N ASN A 57 -3.40 1.85 -4.65
CA ASN A 57 -4.65 1.11 -4.86
C ASN A 57 -5.53 1.06 -3.59
N SER A 58 -5.16 1.79 -2.53
CA SER A 58 -5.84 1.76 -1.22
C SER A 58 -7.27 2.28 -1.23
N SER A 59 -7.74 2.89 -2.32
CA SER A 59 -9.13 3.33 -2.48
C SER A 59 -9.96 2.38 -3.34
N GLU A 60 -9.36 1.32 -3.88
CA GLU A 60 -10.03 0.40 -4.78
C GLU A 60 -10.81 -0.67 -4.00
N CYS A 61 -12.07 -0.91 -4.34
CA CYS A 61 -12.90 -1.88 -3.60
C CYS A 61 -12.32 -3.30 -3.59
N TRP A 62 -11.77 -3.76 -4.71
CA TRP A 62 -11.15 -5.09 -4.81
C TRP A 62 -9.94 -5.21 -3.87
N HIS A 63 -9.24 -4.10 -3.61
CA HIS A 63 -8.10 -4.07 -2.69
C HIS A 63 -8.58 -4.25 -1.25
N HIS A 64 -9.67 -3.59 -0.86
CA HIS A 64 -10.28 -3.76 0.46
C HIS A 64 -10.76 -5.20 0.69
N GLU A 65 -11.46 -5.77 -0.28
CA GLU A 65 -11.95 -7.17 -0.20
C GLU A 65 -10.78 -8.16 -0.08
N LEU A 66 -9.67 -7.91 -0.79
CA LEU A 66 -8.46 -8.71 -0.68
C LEU A 66 -7.79 -8.56 0.70
N GLU A 67 -7.68 -7.33 1.21
CA GLU A 67 -7.14 -7.06 2.55
C GLU A 67 -7.96 -7.76 3.63
N GLU A 68 -9.28 -7.72 3.52
CA GLU A 68 -10.19 -8.37 4.45
C GLU A 68 -9.95 -9.89 4.45
N LYS A 69 -9.96 -10.53 3.26
CA LYS A 69 -9.71 -11.98 3.15
C LYS A 69 -8.34 -12.39 3.70
N LEU A 70 -7.31 -11.56 3.49
CA LEU A 70 -5.99 -11.81 4.08
C LEU A 70 -6.03 -11.74 5.62
N LYS A 71 -6.74 -10.76 6.21
CA LYS A 71 -6.97 -10.71 7.66
C LYS A 71 -7.77 -11.90 8.17
N TRP A 72 -8.75 -12.39 7.40
CA TRP A 72 -9.49 -13.61 7.73
C TRP A 72 -8.60 -14.86 7.76
N LEU A 73 -7.53 -14.92 6.95
CA LEU A 73 -6.55 -16.03 7.02
C LEU A 73 -5.71 -16.02 8.31
N GLU A 74 -5.43 -14.83 8.86
CA GLU A 74 -4.67 -14.67 10.10
C GLU A 74 -5.48 -15.12 11.33
N LYS A 75 -6.81 -14.96 11.29
CA LYS A 75 -7.71 -15.46 12.33
C LYS A 75 -7.69 -17.00 12.38
N LEU A 76 -7.71 -17.56 13.59
CA LEU A 76 -7.54 -18.99 13.89
C LEU A 76 -8.77 -19.84 13.48
N TYR A 77 -9.03 -19.98 12.18
CA TYR A 77 -10.10 -20.82 11.65
C TYR A 77 -9.66 -22.27 11.37
N PRO A 78 -10.61 -23.23 11.30
CA PRO A 78 -10.35 -24.60 10.87
C PRO A 78 -9.65 -24.65 9.50
N LYS A 79 -8.81 -25.67 9.28
CA LYS A 79 -7.97 -25.82 8.07
C LYS A 79 -8.75 -25.72 6.75
N SER A 80 -9.99 -26.21 6.71
CA SER A 80 -10.87 -26.17 5.53
C SER A 80 -11.21 -24.74 5.08
N TYR A 81 -11.44 -23.82 6.02
CA TYR A 81 -11.69 -22.41 5.72
C TYR A 81 -10.44 -21.73 5.17
N LYS A 82 -9.26 -22.02 5.73
CA LYS A 82 -7.99 -21.46 5.26
C LYS A 82 -7.71 -21.81 3.79
N GLN A 83 -7.95 -23.06 3.39
CA GLN A 83 -7.77 -23.49 2.00
C GLN A 83 -8.74 -22.79 1.05
N LYS A 84 -10.01 -22.61 1.44
CA LYS A 84 -11.00 -21.87 0.65
C LYS A 84 -10.55 -20.41 0.45
N PHE A 85 -10.19 -19.72 1.53
CA PHE A 85 -9.72 -18.34 1.46
C PHE A 85 -8.43 -18.19 0.63
N GLN A 86 -7.48 -19.12 0.75
CA GLN A 86 -6.25 -19.12 -0.07
C GLN A 86 -6.56 -19.22 -1.58
N LYS A 87 -7.51 -20.09 -1.97
CA LYS A 87 -7.95 -20.20 -3.36
C LYS A 87 -8.60 -18.89 -3.84
N GLU A 88 -9.51 -18.32 -3.05
CA GLU A 88 -10.16 -17.05 -3.38
C GLU A 88 -9.15 -15.90 -3.52
N ILE A 89 -8.21 -15.77 -2.58
CA ILE A 89 -7.14 -14.77 -2.62
C ILE A 89 -6.28 -14.92 -3.88
N THR A 90 -5.94 -16.16 -4.25
CA THR A 90 -5.16 -16.44 -5.46
C THR A 90 -5.90 -16.01 -6.72
N VAL A 91 -7.19 -16.31 -6.80
CA VAL A 91 -8.04 -15.90 -7.92
C VAL A 91 -8.16 -14.38 -8.00
N MET A 92 -8.42 -13.70 -6.87
CA MET A 92 -8.50 -12.24 -6.82
C MET A 92 -7.18 -11.59 -7.25
N LYS A 93 -6.04 -12.03 -6.70
CA LYS A 93 -4.72 -11.53 -7.10
C LYS A 93 -4.49 -11.68 -8.61
N ARG A 94 -4.91 -12.81 -9.20
CA ARG A 94 -4.81 -13.04 -10.65
C ARG A 94 -5.72 -12.11 -11.45
N GLN A 95 -6.99 -11.98 -11.08
CA GLN A 95 -7.98 -11.14 -11.76
C GLN A 95 -7.61 -9.66 -11.74
N HIS A 96 -7.03 -9.20 -10.63
CA HIS A 96 -6.69 -7.78 -10.43
C HIS A 96 -5.23 -7.46 -10.75
N LYS A 97 -4.41 -8.43 -11.17
CA LYS A 97 -2.97 -8.23 -11.45
C LYS A 97 -2.73 -7.07 -12.42
N ALA A 98 -3.52 -6.98 -13.49
CA ALA A 98 -3.41 -5.92 -14.49
C ALA A 98 -3.92 -4.55 -14.01
N LYS A 99 -4.66 -4.50 -12.90
CA LYS A 99 -5.20 -3.26 -12.31
C LYS A 99 -4.29 -2.64 -11.25
N ILE A 100 -3.26 -3.37 -10.81
CA ILE A 100 -2.32 -2.90 -9.79
C ILE A 100 -1.54 -1.72 -10.35
N LYS A 101 -1.75 -0.54 -9.76
CA LYS A 101 -0.95 0.65 -10.03
C LYS A 101 0.29 0.64 -9.14
N ASN A 102 1.44 0.96 -9.72
CA ASN A 102 2.66 1.30 -9.00
C ASN A 102 2.86 2.81 -9.07
N ASP A 103 3.53 3.37 -8.08
CA ASP A 103 3.81 4.81 -7.99
C ASP A 103 5.30 5.02 -7.66
N ILE A 104 6.14 4.74 -8.65
CA ILE A 104 7.60 4.85 -8.55
C ILE A 104 8.04 6.03 -9.41
N GLU A 105 8.80 6.95 -8.81
CA GLU A 105 9.48 8.03 -9.54
C GLU A 105 11.00 8.00 -9.31
N GLY A 106 11.75 8.41 -10.34
CA GLY A 106 13.21 8.41 -10.31
C GLY A 106 13.79 7.00 -10.39
N LYS A 107 14.96 6.81 -9.75
CA LYS A 107 15.66 5.52 -9.66
C LYS A 107 15.87 5.15 -8.19
N PRO A 108 14.82 4.74 -7.45
CA PRO A 108 14.99 4.31 -6.07
C PRO A 108 15.80 3.02 -6.00
N ASN A 109 16.33 2.73 -4.81
CA ASN A 109 17.08 1.51 -4.58
C ASN A 109 16.12 0.34 -4.30
N MET A 110 15.95 -0.51 -5.30
CA MET A 110 15.08 -1.69 -5.27
C MET A 110 15.51 -2.75 -4.23
N SER A 111 16.75 -2.71 -3.73
CA SER A 111 17.19 -3.59 -2.64
C SER A 111 16.72 -3.12 -1.26
N LEU A 112 16.33 -1.85 -1.12
CA LEU A 112 15.85 -1.26 0.13
C LEU A 112 14.32 -1.30 0.23
N LYS A 113 13.75 -2.50 0.10
CA LYS A 113 12.30 -2.73 0.23
C LYS A 113 11.83 -2.62 1.69
N ARG A 114 10.70 -1.94 1.89
CA ARG A 114 9.99 -1.86 3.17
C ARG A 114 8.48 -2.07 2.98
N PRO A 115 7.73 -2.50 4.01
CA PRO A 115 6.28 -2.58 3.89
C PRO A 115 5.66 -1.17 3.88
N MET A 116 4.59 -0.98 3.09
CA MET A 116 3.76 0.22 3.18
C MET A 116 3.04 0.30 4.53
N THR A 117 2.88 1.51 5.08
CA THR A 117 2.23 1.73 6.38
C THR A 117 0.71 1.84 6.28
N ASN A 118 0.18 2.20 5.11
CA ASN A 118 -1.25 2.47 4.91
C ASN A 118 -1.75 1.77 3.65
N THR A 119 -2.35 0.59 3.81
CA THR A 119 -2.93 -0.18 2.70
C THR A 119 -4.43 0.07 2.50
N PHE A 120 -5.08 0.65 3.51
CA PHE A 120 -6.52 0.96 3.50
C PHE A 120 -6.77 2.46 3.53
N SER A 121 -7.68 2.95 2.67
CA SER A 121 -8.15 4.34 2.68
C SER A 121 -9.64 4.41 2.94
N TRP A 122 -10.03 5.19 3.96
CA TRP A 122 -11.43 5.49 4.27
C TRP A 122 -12.09 6.44 3.27
N ASN A 123 -11.50 6.68 2.09
CA ASN A 123 -12.09 7.58 1.10
C ASN A 123 -13.37 6.96 0.51
N THR A 124 -14.48 7.21 1.20
CA THR A 124 -15.83 6.69 0.98
C THR A 124 -16.51 7.24 -0.27
N ARG A 125 -15.82 8.08 -1.06
CA ARG A 125 -16.37 8.75 -2.26
C ARG A 125 -16.46 7.86 -3.50
N ASN A 126 -15.78 6.71 -3.53
CA ASN A 126 -15.81 5.80 -4.67
C ASN A 126 -16.60 4.52 -4.36
N LYS A 127 -17.91 4.57 -4.68
CA LYS A 127 -18.87 3.45 -4.81
C LYS A 127 -19.08 2.57 -3.57
N PRO A 128 -20.29 2.02 -3.36
CA PRO A 128 -20.51 1.01 -2.31
C PRO A 128 -19.70 -0.23 -2.69
N CYS A 129 -18.60 -0.47 -1.98
CA CYS A 129 -17.92 -1.74 -2.06
C CYS A 129 -18.85 -2.82 -1.52
N SER A 130 -18.89 -4.00 -2.16
CA SER A 130 -19.88 -5.05 -1.87
C SER A 130 -19.87 -5.53 -0.40
N HIS A 131 -18.75 -5.36 0.31
CA HIS A 131 -18.58 -5.67 1.72
C HIS A 131 -19.23 -4.67 2.70
N ARG A 132 -19.82 -3.56 2.23
CA ARG A 132 -20.55 -2.60 3.08
C ARG A 132 -22.03 -2.93 3.29
N ASN A 133 -22.52 -4.01 2.67
CA ASN A 133 -23.92 -4.43 2.75
C ASN A 133 -24.14 -5.62 3.72
N PHE A 134 -23.22 -5.85 4.66
CA PHE A 134 -23.37 -6.82 5.74
C PHE A 134 -23.35 -6.12 7.09
#